data_AF-A0A7V0LYG4-F1
#
_entry.id   AF-A0A7V0LYG4-F1
#
_cell.length_a   1.000
_cell.length_b   1.000
_cell.length_c   1.000
_cell.angle_alpha   90.00
_cell.angle_beta   90.00
_cell.angle_gamma   90.00
#
_symmetry.space_group_name_H-M   'P 1'
#
loop_
_entity.id
_entity.type
_entity.pdbx_description
1 polymer ?
#
loop_
_entity_poly.entity_id
_entity_poly.type
_entity_poly.pdbx_seq_one_letter_code
_entity_poly.pdbx_strand_id
1 'polypeptide(L)'
;MEEYDIKNKAQLLDLIGAGVTNPKESGPVVIKAKIWDGRIVRAIFKTKIEKIDGKKYMVGDVEIYDDIFFDLKPLVPFVDKMLSTGESFFTVTGTDDMVCSLQWTIQ
;
A
#
# COMPACT_ATOMS: atom_id res chain seq x y z
N MET A 1 -8.77 -12.25 -2.24
CA MET A 1 -8.97 -10.87 -2.76
C MET A 1 -10.34 -10.33 -2.39
N GLU A 2 -10.36 -9.54 -1.33
CA GLU A 2 -11.51 -8.74 -0.91
C GLU A 2 -11.67 -7.51 -1.82
N GLU A 3 -12.92 -7.18 -2.19
CA GLU A 3 -13.24 -5.97 -2.96
C GLU A 3 -13.98 -4.99 -2.05
N TYR A 4 -13.42 -3.78 -1.91
CA TYR A 4 -13.95 -2.72 -1.06
C TYR A 4 -14.74 -1.71 -1.89
N ASP A 5 -15.86 -1.22 -1.36
CA ASP A 5 -16.67 -0.16 -1.97
C ASP A 5 -16.54 1.12 -1.13
N ILE A 6 -15.78 2.07 -1.65
CA ILE A 6 -15.30 3.26 -0.93
C ILE A 6 -16.15 4.47 -1.32
N LYS A 7 -16.92 4.98 -0.36
CA LYS A 7 -17.92 6.03 -0.56
C LYS A 7 -17.37 7.45 -0.47
N ASN A 8 -16.21 7.63 0.16
CA ASN A 8 -15.58 8.95 0.31
C ASN A 8 -14.08 8.83 0.60
N LYS A 9 -13.39 9.98 0.55
CA LYS A 9 -11.93 10.07 0.76
C LYS A 9 -11.51 9.61 2.16
N ALA A 10 -12.32 9.82 3.19
CA ALA A 10 -11.99 9.39 4.55
C ALA A 10 -11.89 7.85 4.62
N GLN A 11 -12.85 7.14 4.02
CA GLN A 11 -12.79 5.68 3.94
C GLN A 11 -11.60 5.16 3.12
N LEU A 12 -11.16 5.90 2.10
CA LEU A 12 -9.94 5.57 1.36
C LEU A 12 -8.69 5.74 2.23
N LEU A 13 -8.61 6.84 2.99
CA LEU A 13 -7.53 7.08 3.94
C LEU A 13 -7.49 6.03 5.04
N ASP A 14 -8.65 5.62 5.56
CA ASP A 14 -8.76 4.56 6.55
C ASP A 14 -8.30 3.21 5.98
N LEU A 15 -8.71 2.87 4.75
CA LEU A 15 -8.27 1.64 4.08
C LEU A 15 -6.74 1.60 3.91
N ILE A 16 -6.15 2.71 3.45
CA ILE A 16 -4.70 2.81 3.20
C ILE A 16 -3.93 2.86 4.52
N GLY A 17 -4.45 3.56 5.52
CA GLY A 17 -3.83 3.75 6.83
C GLY A 17 -3.98 2.57 7.80
N ALA A 18 -5.00 1.73 7.64
CA ALA A 18 -5.24 0.59 8.51
C ALA A 18 -4.11 -0.46 8.46
N GLY A 19 -3.26 -0.43 7.43
CA GLY A 19 -2.05 -1.25 7.33
C GLY A 19 -2.28 -2.75 7.37
N VAL A 20 -3.53 -3.22 7.24
CA VAL A 20 -3.88 -4.63 7.29
C VAL A 20 -3.66 -5.22 5.92
N THR A 21 -2.48 -5.81 5.72
CA THR A 21 -2.33 -6.83 4.72
C THR A 21 -2.09 -8.16 5.39
N ASN A 22 -3.03 -9.08 5.19
CA ASN A 22 -2.88 -10.47 5.59
C ASN A 22 -1.70 -11.07 4.79
N PRO A 23 -0.56 -11.42 5.43
CA PRO A 23 0.61 -11.97 4.73
C PRO A 23 0.36 -13.35 4.10
N LYS A 24 -0.84 -13.90 4.26
CA LYS A 24 -1.27 -15.18 3.67
C LYS A 24 -1.93 -15.05 2.30
N GLU A 25 -2.27 -13.85 1.82
CA GLU A 25 -2.80 -13.68 0.44
C GLU A 25 -1.66 -13.82 -0.57
N SER A 26 -1.57 -14.99 -1.21
CA SER A 26 -0.67 -15.23 -2.34
C SER A 26 -1.27 -14.66 -3.62
N GLY A 27 -0.87 -13.43 -3.98
CA GLY A 27 -1.28 -12.79 -5.23
C GLY A 27 -0.58 -11.44 -5.43
N PRO A 28 -0.45 -10.94 -6.66
CA PRO A 28 0.15 -9.65 -6.90
C PRO A 28 -0.69 -8.54 -6.28
N VAL A 29 -2.02 -8.64 -6.32
CA VAL A 29 -2.97 -7.65 -5.77
C VAL A 29 -3.58 -8.17 -4.49
N VAL A 30 -3.41 -7.41 -3.41
CA VAL A 30 -3.95 -7.76 -2.09
C VAL A 30 -5.09 -6.85 -1.63
N ILE A 31 -5.21 -5.67 -2.25
CA ILE A 31 -6.34 -4.77 -2.04
C ILE A 31 -6.88 -4.32 -3.39
N LYS A 32 -8.20 -4.37 -3.56
CA LYS A 32 -8.91 -3.79 -4.70
C LYS A 32 -10.11 -3.02 -4.18
N ALA A 33 -10.21 -1.75 -4.52
CA ALA A 33 -11.28 -0.87 -4.04
C ALA A 33 -11.89 -0.08 -5.20
N LYS A 34 -13.21 -0.05 -5.30
CA LYS A 34 -13.92 0.88 -6.17
C LYS A 34 -14.23 2.14 -5.39
N ILE A 35 -13.79 3.30 -5.89
CA ILE A 35 -14.04 4.57 -5.22
C ILE A 35 -15.28 5.27 -5.78
N TRP A 36 -15.76 6.29 -5.07
CA TRP A 36 -17.03 6.99 -5.30
C TRP A 36 -17.20 7.58 -6.71
N ASP A 37 -16.10 7.87 -7.41
CA ASP A 37 -16.12 8.37 -8.79
C ASP A 37 -16.06 7.27 -9.86
N GLY A 38 -16.08 5.99 -9.44
CA GLY A 38 -16.09 4.82 -10.31
C GLY A 38 -14.71 4.25 -10.65
N ARG A 39 -13.62 4.94 -10.31
CA ARG A 39 -12.24 4.44 -10.51
C ARG A 39 -11.92 3.28 -9.57
N ILE A 40 -10.90 2.51 -9.94
CA ILE A 40 -10.41 1.36 -9.17
C ILE A 40 -9.04 1.68 -8.60
N VAL A 41 -8.96 1.67 -7.26
CA VAL A 41 -7.70 1.72 -6.52
C VAL A 41 -7.23 0.29 -6.22
N ARG A 42 -5.94 0.02 -6.38
CA ARG A 42 -5.34 -1.30 -6.09
C ARG A 42 -4.07 -1.14 -5.28
N ALA A 43 -3.83 -2.08 -4.38
CA ALA A 43 -2.56 -2.24 -3.69
C ALA A 43 -1.92 -3.59 -4.03
N ILE A 44 -0.62 -3.57 -4.33
CA ILE A 44 0.18 -4.78 -4.57
C ILE A 44 1.29 -4.91 -3.54
N PHE A 45 1.56 -6.14 -3.09
CA PHE A 45 2.75 -6.40 -2.26
C PHE A 45 4.00 -6.21 -3.10
N LYS A 46 4.90 -5.35 -2.64
CA LYS A 46 6.22 -5.20 -3.23
C LYS A 46 7.28 -5.66 -2.24
N THR A 47 7.79 -6.86 -2.45
CA THR A 47 8.77 -7.52 -1.59
C THR A 47 9.97 -8.00 -2.39
N LYS A 48 11.17 -7.90 -1.82
CA LYS A 48 12.41 -8.50 -2.34
C LYS A 48 12.90 -9.56 -1.37
N ILE A 49 13.71 -10.49 -1.89
CA ILE A 49 14.42 -11.45 -1.04
C ILE A 49 15.78 -10.85 -0.73
N GLU A 50 16.02 -10.53 0.54
CA GLU A 50 17.34 -10.15 1.04
C GLU A 50 18.03 -11.28 1.78
N LYS A 51 19.37 -11.25 1.78
CA LYS A 51 20.19 -12.25 2.45
C LYS A 51 20.93 -11.58 3.61
N ILE A 52 20.52 -11.88 4.84
CA ILE A 52 21.09 -11.35 6.08
C ILE A 52 21.70 -12.53 6.84
N ASP A 53 22.97 -12.43 7.22
CA ASP A 53 23.72 -13.50 7.92
C ASP A 53 23.58 -14.90 7.29
N GLY A 54 23.54 -14.95 5.96
CA GLY A 54 23.44 -16.19 5.20
C GLY A 54 22.02 -16.77 5.07
N LYS A 55 21.03 -16.23 5.79
CA LYS A 55 19.61 -16.61 5.70
C LYS A 55 18.86 -15.69 4.75
N LYS A 56 17.84 -16.23 4.06
CA LYS A 56 16.97 -15.47 3.15
C LYS A 56 15.75 -14.96 3.91
N TYR A 57 15.49 -13.66 3.80
CA TYR A 57 14.34 -13.00 4.37
C TYR A 57 13.53 -12.36 3.24
N MET A 58 12.21 -12.46 3.32
CA MET A 58 11.31 -11.68 2.47
C MET A 58 11.13 -10.33 3.15
N VAL A 59 11.58 -9.27 2.51
CA VAL A 59 11.54 -7.90 3.03
C VAL A 59 10.79 -7.01 2.03
N GLY A 60 10.27 -5.86 2.46
CA GLY A 60 9.74 -4.86 1.53
C GLY A 60 10.79 -4.47 0.48
N ASP A 61 10.41 -4.44 -0.80
CA ASP A 61 11.28 -3.93 -1.88
C ASP A 61 11.13 -2.42 -2.00
N VAL A 62 11.73 -1.73 -1.03
CA VAL A 62 11.59 -0.28 -0.81
C VAL A 62 12.83 0.51 -1.26
N GLU A 63 13.67 -0.05 -2.15
CA GLU A 63 14.82 0.69 -2.73
C GLU A 63 14.41 1.95 -3.51
N ILE A 64 13.12 2.18 -3.68
CA ILE A 64 12.57 3.45 -4.13
C ILE A 64 12.43 4.35 -2.90
N TYR A 65 13.54 5.01 -2.55
CA TYR A 65 13.51 6.26 -1.83
C TYR A 65 12.65 7.25 -2.60
N ASP A 66 11.43 7.44 -2.11
CA ASP A 66 10.79 8.72 -1.83
C ASP A 66 9.39 8.35 -1.32
N ASP A 67 8.98 8.87 -0.16
CA ASP A 67 7.61 8.79 0.37
C ASP A 67 7.21 7.50 1.13
N ILE A 68 7.98 7.15 2.17
CA ILE A 68 7.62 6.14 3.19
C ILE A 68 6.82 6.81 4.32
N PHE A 69 5.61 6.31 4.64
CA PHE A 69 4.72 6.93 5.63
C PHE A 69 4.49 6.14 6.90
N PHE A 70 4.80 6.80 8.01
CA PHE A 70 4.24 6.56 9.32
C PHE A 70 3.33 7.77 9.65
N ASP A 71 2.15 7.54 10.23
CA ASP A 71 1.08 8.51 10.54
C ASP A 71 0.17 9.02 9.40
N LEU A 72 -1.07 9.38 9.79
CA LEU A 72 -2.16 9.88 8.94
C LEU A 72 -1.86 11.22 8.24
N LYS A 73 -0.98 12.06 8.81
CA LYS A 73 -0.71 13.42 8.28
C LYS A 73 -0.11 13.41 6.89
N PRO A 74 0.95 12.63 6.61
CA PRO A 74 1.46 12.58 5.26
C PRO A 74 0.58 11.73 4.32
N LEU A 75 -0.24 10.79 4.79
CA LEU A 75 -1.14 10.03 3.91
C LEU A 75 -2.13 10.91 3.10
N VAL A 76 -2.63 12.00 3.70
CA VAL A 76 -3.60 12.90 3.06
C VAL A 76 -3.09 13.50 1.74
N PRO A 77 -1.93 14.20 1.69
CA PRO A 77 -1.41 14.77 0.44
C PRO A 77 -1.09 13.72 -0.64
N PHE A 78 -0.69 12.50 -0.28
CA PHE A 78 -0.44 11.44 -1.28
C PHE A 78 -1.71 10.87 -1.87
N VAL A 79 -2.74 10.67 -1.05
CA VAL A 79 -4.06 10.29 -1.56
C VAL A 79 -4.60 11.39 -2.48
N ASP A 80 -4.42 12.67 -2.13
CA ASP A 80 -4.79 13.79 -3.01
C ASP A 80 -4.01 13.79 -4.33
N LYS A 81 -2.70 13.56 -4.26
CA LYS A 81 -1.85 13.45 -5.46
C LYS A 81 -2.31 12.30 -6.35
N MET A 82 -2.47 11.10 -5.79
CA MET A 82 -2.96 9.93 -6.54
C MET A 82 -4.32 10.18 -7.17
N LEU A 83 -5.27 10.75 -6.42
CA LEU A 83 -6.61 11.05 -6.93
C LEU A 83 -6.60 12.10 -8.06
N SER A 84 -5.65 13.03 -8.06
CA SER A 84 -5.57 14.13 -9.04
C SER A 84 -4.70 13.82 -10.26
N THR A 85 -3.58 13.12 -10.09
CA THR A 85 -2.60 12.87 -11.17
C THR A 85 -2.62 11.43 -11.68
N GLY A 86 -3.23 10.50 -10.94
CA GLY A 86 -3.12 9.07 -11.22
C GLY A 86 -1.76 8.45 -10.86
N GLU A 87 -0.85 9.24 -10.27
CA GLU A 87 0.46 8.75 -9.86
C GLU A 87 0.33 7.70 -8.77
N SER A 88 1.19 6.68 -8.86
CA SER A 88 1.31 5.65 -7.83
C SER A 88 2.14 6.15 -6.66
N PHE A 89 1.87 5.65 -5.47
CA PHE A 89 2.71 5.88 -4.30
C PHE A 89 2.83 4.61 -3.45
N PHE A 90 3.78 4.60 -2.52
CA PHE A 90 4.04 3.46 -1.66
C PHE A 90 3.62 3.76 -0.22
N THR A 91 3.12 2.74 0.47
CA THR A 91 2.98 2.78 1.93
C THR A 91 3.79 1.66 2.54
N VAL A 92 4.39 1.91 3.70
CA VAL A 92 5.14 0.92 4.46
C VAL A 92 4.50 0.78 5.82
N THR A 93 4.12 -0.44 6.19
CA THR A 93 3.49 -0.74 7.48
C THR A 93 4.30 -1.80 8.21
N GLY A 94 4.58 -1.59 9.49
CA GLY A 94 5.28 -2.56 10.36
C GLY A 94 6.36 -1.95 11.25
N THR A 95 6.79 -2.73 12.25
CA THR A 95 7.97 -2.48 13.09
C THR A 95 8.92 -3.67 13.03
N ASP A 96 10.22 -3.39 13.12
CA ASP A 96 11.35 -4.30 13.29
C ASP A 96 11.51 -5.38 12.20
N ASP A 97 10.61 -6.37 12.10
CA ASP A 97 10.77 -7.58 11.27
C ASP A 97 9.58 -7.91 10.35
N MET A 98 8.48 -7.15 10.39
CA MET A 98 7.27 -7.38 9.58
C MET A 98 6.90 -6.15 8.74
N VAL A 99 7.89 -5.62 8.03
CA VAL A 99 7.72 -4.46 7.14
C VAL A 99 7.04 -4.90 5.85
N CYS A 100 5.80 -4.45 5.64
CA CYS A 100 5.02 -4.65 4.43
C CYS A 100 5.06 -3.38 3.59
N SER A 101 5.41 -3.49 2.31
CA SER A 101 5.38 -2.37 1.37
C SER A 101 4.32 -2.60 0.31
N LEU A 102 3.41 -1.64 0.17
CA LEU A 102 2.31 -1.68 -0.78
C LEU A 102 2.44 -0.56 -1.80
N GLN A 103 2.38 -0.90 -3.09
CA GLN A 103 2.24 0.09 -4.14
C GLN A 103 0.75 0.32 -4.42
N TRP A 104 0.31 1.55 -4.24
CA TRP A 104 -1.04 2.00 -4.55
C TRP A 104 -1.10 2.58 -5.95
N THR A 105 -2.12 2.18 -6.70
CA THR A 105 -2.36 2.63 -8.08
C THR A 105 -3.84 2.92 -8.26
N ILE A 106 -4.19 3.82 -9.18
CA ILE A 106 -5.58 4.14 -9.53
C ILE A 106 -5.77 4.05 -11.05
N GLN A 107 -6.91 3.48 -11.47
CA GLN A 107 -7.31 3.27 -12.87
C GLN A 107 -8.74 3.73 -13.10
#